data_AF-A0A2S6RJ40-F1
#
_entry.id   AF-A0A2S6RJ40-F1
#
_cell.length_a   1.000
_cell.length_b   1.000
_cell.length_c   1.000
_cell.angle_alpha   90.00
_cell.angle_beta   90.00
_cell.angle_gamma   90.00
#
_symmetry.space_group_name_H-M   'P 1'
#
loop_
_entity.id
_entity.type
_entity.pdbx_description
1 polymer ?
#
loop_
_entity_poly.entity_id
_entity_poly.type
_entity_poly.pdbx_seq_one_letter_code
_entity_poly.pdbx_strand_id
1 'polypeptide(L)' 'MNKKKLKKEKETTDNLQNAKSFFRRKKTCPFSGPDAISIDYKDVNTLQKFISERGKIIPARISAVSAPK' A
#
# COMPACT_ATOMS: atom_id res chain seq x y z
N MET A 1 35.72 -16.47 -39.22
CA MET A 1 35.62 -15.24 -38.39
C MET A 1 34.21 -14.67 -38.56
N ASN A 2 33.35 -14.34 -37.59
CA ASN A 2 33.40 -14.32 -36.13
C ASN A 2 31.98 -14.59 -35.59
N LYS A 3 31.66 -15.87 -35.30
CA LYS A 3 30.40 -16.29 -34.63
C LYS A 3 30.28 -15.78 -33.17
N LYS A 4 31.26 -15.00 -32.67
CA LYS A 4 31.31 -14.45 -31.31
C LYS A 4 30.55 -13.14 -31.11
N LYS A 5 30.08 -12.47 -32.18
CA LYS A 5 29.45 -11.13 -32.04
C LYS A 5 27.94 -11.15 -31.80
N LEU A 6 27.22 -12.20 -32.24
CA LEU A 6 25.76 -12.31 -32.01
C LEU A 6 25.35 -12.93 -30.66
N LYS A 7 26.31 -13.36 -29.82
CA LYS A 7 26.00 -13.85 -28.46
C LYS A 7 25.97 -12.75 -27.40
N LYS A 8 26.42 -11.53 -27.72
CA LYS A 8 26.56 -10.45 -26.74
C LYS A 8 25.34 -9.52 -26.62
N GLU A 9 24.32 -9.73 -27.46
CA GLU A 9 23.06 -8.94 -27.42
C GLU A 9 21.93 -9.67 -26.68
N LYS A 10 22.13 -10.95 -26.30
CA LYS A 10 21.11 -11.79 -25.67
C LYS A 10 21.29 -11.98 -24.15
N GLU A 11 22.16 -11.21 -23.51
CA GLU A 11 22.44 -11.32 -22.07
C GLU A 11 21.99 -10.09 -21.27
N THR A 12 21.43 -9.05 -21.91
CA THR A 12 21.03 -7.80 -21.23
C THR A 12 19.52 -7.64 -21.03
N THR A 13 18.68 -8.57 -21.49
CA THR A 13 17.20 -8.46 -21.35
C THR A 13 16.60 -9.25 -20.20
N ASP A 14 17.39 -9.97 -19.42
CA ASP A 14 16.87 -10.95 -18.45
C ASP A 14 17.02 -10.48 -16.99
N ASN A 15 17.08 -9.17 -16.76
CA ASN A 15 17.13 -8.59 -15.41
C ASN A 15 16.21 -7.37 -15.20
N LEU A 16 15.22 -7.16 -16.09
CA LEU A 16 14.19 -6.12 -15.91
C LEU A 16 12.90 -6.64 -15.27
N GLN A 17 12.92 -7.83 -14.67
CA GLN A 17 11.74 -8.45 -14.07
C GLN A 17 11.76 -8.50 -12.54
N ASN A 18 12.87 -8.14 -11.88
CA ASN A 18 13.01 -8.22 -10.42
C ASN A 18 13.20 -6.87 -9.70
N ALA A 19 13.02 -5.74 -10.42
CA ALA A 19 13.12 -4.39 -9.85
C ALA A 19 11.79 -3.64 -9.83
N LYS A 20 10.65 -4.34 -9.74
CA LYS A 20 9.44 -3.73 -9.17
C LYS A 20 9.66 -3.59 -7.67
N SER A 21 10.53 -2.65 -7.32
CA SER A 21 10.67 -2.05 -5.99
C SER A 21 9.27 -1.98 -5.40
N PHE A 22 9.03 -2.78 -4.36
CA PHE A 22 7.73 -2.93 -3.71
C PHE A 22 7.19 -1.53 -3.44
N PHE A 23 6.26 -1.07 -4.27
CA PHE A 23 5.68 0.25 -4.10
C PHE A 23 4.86 0.18 -2.83
N ARG A 24 5.50 0.51 -1.71
CA ARG A 24 4.88 0.47 -0.40
C ARG A 24 3.84 1.58 -0.44
N ARG A 25 2.58 1.18 -0.62
CA ARG A 25 1.45 2.12 -0.68
C ARG A 25 1.59 3.10 0.48
N LYS A 26 1.63 4.39 0.14
CA LYS A 26 1.70 5.46 1.15
C LYS A 26 0.48 5.31 2.05
N LYS A 27 0.68 5.42 3.35
CA LYS A 27 -0.41 5.37 4.32
C LYS A 27 -1.13 6.71 4.28
N THR A 28 -2.36 6.70 3.80
CA THR A 28 -3.23 7.86 3.76
C THR A 28 -4.26 7.72 4.87
N CYS A 29 -4.45 8.78 5.67
CA CYS A 29 -5.49 8.77 6.69
C CYS A 29 -6.86 8.92 6.01
N PRO A 30 -7.84 8.04 6.29
CA PRO A 30 -9.18 8.13 5.71
C PRO A 30 -10.01 9.31 6.27
N PHE A 31 -9.57 9.89 7.39
CA PHE A 31 -10.26 10.97 8.09
C PHE A 31 -9.55 12.32 7.98
N SER A 32 -8.44 12.38 7.23
CA SER A 32 -7.68 13.62 7.06
C SER A 32 -7.52 13.92 5.57
N GLY A 33 -8.02 15.07 5.15
CA GLY A 33 -8.01 15.52 3.77
C GLY A 33 -9.32 16.17 3.35
N PRO A 34 -9.42 16.69 2.12
CA PRO A 34 -10.65 17.28 1.58
C PRO A 34 -11.78 16.25 1.39
N ASP A 35 -11.43 14.98 1.16
CA ASP A 35 -12.39 13.87 0.96
C ASP A 35 -12.60 13.06 2.25
N ALA A 36 -12.46 13.69 3.42
CA ALA A 36 -12.54 13.01 4.71
C ALA A 36 -13.98 12.55 5.02
N ILE A 37 -14.07 11.33 5.57
CA ILE A 37 -15.33 10.76 6.05
C ILE A 37 -15.67 11.36 7.42
N SER A 38 -16.91 11.82 7.61
CA SER A 38 -17.39 12.25 8.93
C SER A 38 -17.52 11.06 9.88
N ILE A 39 -17.15 11.23 11.15
CA ILE A 39 -17.18 10.17 12.16
C ILE A 39 -18.40 10.39 13.05
N ASP A 40 -19.39 9.48 12.97
CA ASP A 40 -20.48 9.38 13.93
C ASP A 40 -20.45 8.02 14.64
N TYR A 41 -20.88 7.98 15.91
CA TYR A 41 -20.97 6.75 16.70
C TYR A 41 -22.11 5.84 16.24
N LYS A 42 -23.10 6.39 15.55
CA LYS A 42 -24.24 5.64 15.01
C LYS A 42 -23.90 4.92 13.71
N ASP A 43 -22.84 5.33 13.02
CA ASP A 43 -22.43 4.77 11.73
C ASP A 43 -21.65 3.48 11.91
N VAL A 44 -22.37 2.39 12.23
CA VAL A 44 -21.79 1.07 12.49
C VAL A 44 -20.92 0.57 11.33
N ASN A 45 -21.33 0.87 10.09
CA ASN A 45 -20.63 0.46 8.87
C ASN A 45 -19.22 1.07 8.73
N THR A 46 -19.00 2.27 9.26
CA THR A 46 -17.68 2.91 9.22
C THR A 46 -16.80 2.38 10.36
N LEU A 47 -17.36 2.30 11.56
CA LEU A 47 -16.67 1.86 12.77
C LEU A 47 -16.24 0.39 12.71
N GLN A 48 -17.07 -0.48 12.14
CA GLN A 48 -16.77 -1.91 12.02
C GLN A 48 -15.48 -2.17 11.24
N LYS A 49 -15.10 -1.29 10.30
CA LYS A 49 -13.84 -1.39 9.53
C LYS A 49 -12.59 -1.21 10.37
N PHE A 50 -12.71 -0.56 11.54
CA PHE A 50 -11.60 -0.27 12.46
C PHE A 50 -11.57 -1.21 13.67
N ILE A 51 -12.43 -2.24 13.66
CA ILE A 51 -12.55 -3.23 14.72
C ILE A 51 -12.18 -4.60 14.14
N SER A 52 -11.48 -5.40 14.94
CA SER A 52 -11.20 -6.81 14.62
C SER A 52 -12.45 -7.68 14.84
N GLU A 53 -12.46 -8.89 14.28
CA GLU A 53 -13.57 -9.84 14.46
C GLU A 53 -13.93 -10.12 15.94
N ARG A 54 -12.95 -9.98 16.84
CA ARG A 54 -13.12 -10.15 18.29
C ARG A 54 -13.54 -8.88 19.03
N GLY A 55 -13.83 -7.79 18.33
CA GLY A 55 -14.23 -6.53 18.96
C GLY A 55 -13.07 -5.67 19.47
N LYS A 56 -11.80 -6.06 19.24
CA LYS A 56 -10.64 -5.22 19.62
C LYS A 56 -10.38 -4.14 18.57
N ILE A 57 -9.98 -2.95 19.00
CA ILE A 57 -9.66 -1.82 18.12
C ILE A 57 -8.37 -2.11 17.35
N ILE A 58 -8.38 -1.84 16.04
CA ILE A 58 -7.19 -1.96 15.18
C ILE A 58 -6.25 -0.77 15.45
N PRO A 59 -4.94 -1.02 15.72
CA PRO A 59 -4.00 0.05 16.02
C PRO A 59 -3.74 0.97 14.82
N ALA A 60 -3.40 2.23 15.09
CA ALA A 60 -3.11 3.27 14.09
C ALA A 60 -2.03 2.87 13.07
N ARG A 61 -1.06 2.04 13.49
CA ARG A 61 -0.05 1.47 12.59
C ARG A 61 -0.69 0.72 11.43
N ILE A 62 -1.82 0.07 11.61
CA ILE A 62 -2.48 -0.73 10.57
C ILE A 62 -3.54 0.10 9.85
N SER A 63 -4.39 0.80 10.61
CA SER A 63 -5.51 1.58 10.07
C SER A 63 -5.13 2.91 9.40
N ALA A 64 -3.87 3.34 9.51
CA ALA A 64 -3.35 4.60 8.95
C ALA A 64 -4.04 5.88 9.45
N VAL A 65 -4.84 5.77 10.52
CA VAL A 65 -5.49 6.92 11.17
C VAL A 65 -4.42 7.77 11.87
N SER A 66 -4.41 9.07 11.58
CA SER A 66 -3.58 10.05 12.26
C SER A 66 -4.29 10.63 13.48
N ALA A 67 -3.51 11.09 14.46
CA ALA A 67 -4.06 11.84 15.58
C ALA A 67 -4.69 13.16 15.09
N PRO A 68 -5.77 13.64 15.72
CA PRO A 68 -6.27 14.99 15.49
C PRO A 68 -5.16 15.99 15.84
N LYS A 69 -5.06 17.06 15.05
CA LYS A 69 -4.07 18.11 15.21
C LYS A 69 -4.70 19.35 15.84
#